data_AF-A0A9X2P9T6-F1
#
_entry.id   AF-A0A9X2P9T6-F1
#
_cell.length_a   1.000
_cell.length_b   1.000
_cell.length_c   1.000
_cell.angle_alpha   90.00
_cell.angle_beta   90.00
_cell.angle_gamma   90.00
#
_symmetry.space_group_name_H-M   'P 1'
#
loop_
_entity.id
_entity.type
_entity.pdbx_description
1 polymer ?
#
loop_
_entity_poly.entity_id
_entity_poly.type
_entity_poly.pdbx_seq_one_letter_code
_entity_poly.pdbx_strand_id
1 'polypeptide(L)'
;MKKSILFSLLFTALLFGAQAQDNAPRPFNEWRIVTVVESIVPMGIGRSRMVENMTEVNTDQFRTTRTDGKTSSQREVSRSELKVNNFDEAKLLNFFSGVGINFQNIASNDAMIGARIMELESEGYSLAYVTSGVESHAGTEDGTGLFITRMFFKRTTLQ
;
A
#
# COMPACT_ATOMS: atom_id res chain seq x y z
N MET A 1 -62.30 -24.71 11.80
CA MET A 1 -61.93 -24.20 10.46
C MET A 1 -61.29 -22.81 10.49
N LYS A 2 -61.92 -21.79 11.08
CA LYS A 2 -61.34 -20.42 11.10
C LYS A 2 -60.03 -20.30 11.89
N LYS A 3 -59.91 -20.98 13.04
CA LYS A 3 -58.70 -20.96 13.89
C LYS A 3 -57.49 -21.68 13.25
N SER A 4 -57.73 -22.77 12.52
CA SER A 4 -56.69 -23.53 11.81
C SER A 4 -56.15 -22.78 10.59
N ILE A 5 -57.01 -22.00 9.90
CA ILE A 5 -56.61 -21.11 8.81
C ILE A 5 -55.73 -19.96 9.33
N LEU A 6 -56.10 -19.37 10.47
CA LEU A 6 -55.32 -18.29 11.10
C LEU A 6 -53.93 -18.77 11.55
N PHE A 7 -53.86 -20.00 12.08
CA PHE A 7 -52.59 -20.62 12.47
C PHE A 7 -51.69 -20.90 11.26
N SER A 8 -52.28 -21.38 10.16
CA SER A 8 -51.55 -21.61 8.90
C SER A 8 -51.03 -20.30 8.31
N LEU A 9 -51.80 -19.22 8.34
CA LEU A 9 -51.38 -17.89 7.87
C LEU A 9 -50.25 -17.32 8.72
N LEU A 10 -50.33 -17.48 10.05
CA LEU A 10 -49.28 -17.02 10.95
C LEU A 10 -47.98 -17.83 10.79
N PHE A 11 -48.09 -19.15 10.61
CA PHE A 11 -46.95 -20.03 10.34
C PHE A 11 -46.28 -19.70 9.00
N THR A 12 -47.07 -19.38 7.97
CA THR A 12 -46.56 -18.97 6.66
C THR A 12 -45.87 -17.60 6.75
N ALA A 13 -46.43 -16.63 7.48
CA ALA A 13 -45.81 -15.33 7.71
C ALA A 13 -44.49 -15.41 8.50
N LEU A 14 -44.38 -16.34 9.46
CA LEU A 14 -43.14 -16.65 10.17
C LEU A 14 -42.06 -17.27 9.26
N LEU A 15 -42.45 -18.11 8.30
CA LEU A 15 -41.53 -18.69 7.30
C LEU A 15 -41.02 -17.65 6.30
N PHE A 16 -41.82 -16.64 5.93
CA PHE A 16 -41.38 -15.52 5.09
C PHE A 16 -40.54 -14.48 5.85
N GLY A 17 -40.80 -14.26 7.15
CA GLY A 17 -39.99 -13.38 7.99
C GLY A 17 -38.63 -13.96 8.40
N ALA A 18 -38.40 -15.26 8.16
CA ALA A 18 -37.14 -15.96 8.42
C ALA A 18 -36.17 -15.96 7.23
N GLN A 19 -36.49 -15.28 6.12
CA GLN A 19 -35.48 -14.90 5.12
C GLN A 19 -34.54 -13.90 5.81
N ALA A 20 -33.38 -14.44 6.16
CA ALA A 20 -32.43 -13.93 7.12
C ALA A 20 -31.92 -12.52 6.81
N GLN A 21 -31.54 -11.81 7.87
CA GLN A 21 -30.71 -10.62 7.78
C GLN A 21 -29.42 -10.97 7.02
N ASP A 22 -29.26 -10.43 5.81
CA ASP A 22 -28.01 -10.46 5.04
C ASP A 22 -26.94 -9.62 5.75
N ASN A 23 -26.40 -10.14 6.85
CA ASN A 23 -25.13 -9.71 7.42
C ASN A 23 -23.99 -10.52 6.78
N ALA A 24 -24.01 -10.67 5.45
CA ALA A 24 -22.88 -11.24 4.75
C ALA A 24 -21.68 -10.31 4.98
N PRO A 25 -20.56 -10.83 5.52
CA PRO A 25 -19.40 -9.99 5.78
C PRO A 25 -18.93 -9.34 4.48
N ARG A 26 -18.71 -8.04 4.52
CA ARG A 26 -18.39 -7.27 3.31
C ARG A 26 -16.93 -7.50 2.94
N PRO A 27 -16.59 -7.67 1.65
CA PRO A 27 -15.20 -7.80 1.26
C PRO A 27 -14.46 -6.49 1.55
N PHE A 28 -13.40 -6.60 2.33
CA PHE A 28 -12.43 -5.55 2.64
C PHE A 28 -11.11 -5.86 1.94
N ASN A 29 -10.36 -4.84 1.52
CA ASN A 29 -9.04 -5.03 0.92
C ASN A 29 -7.98 -4.44 1.84
N GLU A 30 -7.10 -5.31 2.33
CA GLU A 30 -5.87 -4.92 2.99
C GLU A 30 -4.83 -4.58 1.92
N TRP A 31 -4.17 -3.44 2.06
CA TRP A 31 -3.18 -2.96 1.09
C TRP A 31 -1.78 -2.94 1.69
N ARG A 32 -0.81 -3.36 0.89
CA ARG A 32 0.62 -3.20 1.17
C ARG A 32 1.30 -2.52 0.00
N ILE A 33 2.29 -1.69 0.29
CA ILE A 33 3.06 -0.96 -0.71
C ILE A 33 4.53 -1.29 -0.51
N VAL A 34 5.12 -1.92 -1.51
CA VAL A 34 6.57 -2.11 -1.61
C VAL A 34 7.14 -0.99 -2.45
N THR A 35 8.05 -0.20 -1.89
CA THR A 35 8.71 0.90 -2.58
C THR A 35 10.16 0.55 -2.84
N VAL A 36 10.56 0.52 -4.11
CA VAL A 36 11.95 0.37 -4.53
C VAL A 36 12.47 1.76 -4.91
N VAL A 37 13.56 2.17 -4.28
CA VAL A 37 14.31 3.39 -4.60
C VAL A 37 15.68 2.97 -5.10
N GLU A 38 16.01 3.34 -6.32
CA GLU A 38 17.32 3.07 -6.92
C GLU A 38 18.01 4.38 -7.27
N SER A 39 19.26 4.50 -6.83
CA SER A 39 20.03 5.73 -6.95
C SER A 39 21.04 5.62 -8.07
N ILE A 40 21.11 6.68 -8.89
CA ILE A 40 22.15 6.83 -9.92
C ILE A 40 23.24 7.83 -9.52
N VAL A 41 23.41 8.05 -8.22
CA VAL A 41 24.47 8.95 -7.71
C VAL A 41 25.85 8.43 -8.15
N PRO A 42 26.69 9.26 -8.78
CA PRO A 42 28.01 8.87 -9.24
C PRO A 42 28.89 8.33 -8.11
N MET A 43 29.91 7.54 -8.47
CA MET A 43 30.82 6.89 -7.52
C MET A 43 30.17 5.81 -6.63
N GLY A 44 28.91 5.45 -6.86
CA GLY A 44 28.25 4.36 -6.13
C GLY A 44 27.93 4.73 -4.67
N ILE A 45 27.86 6.03 -4.35
CA ILE A 45 27.53 6.55 -3.01
C ILE A 45 26.00 6.54 -2.75
N GLY A 46 25.21 6.18 -3.77
CA GLY A 46 23.77 6.06 -3.70
C GLY A 46 23.27 5.11 -2.60
N ARG A 47 22.06 5.37 -2.11
CA ARG A 47 21.38 4.55 -1.10
C ARG A 47 20.17 3.87 -1.73
N SER A 48 20.41 2.89 -2.60
CA SER A 48 19.32 2.08 -3.17
C SER A 48 18.70 1.20 -2.09
N ARG A 49 17.37 1.20 -1.98
CA ARG A 49 16.60 0.52 -0.91
C ARG A 49 15.28 -0.01 -1.43
N MET A 50 14.85 -1.12 -0.86
CA MET A 50 13.46 -1.56 -0.87
C MET A 50 12.87 -1.27 0.51
N VAL A 51 11.71 -0.61 0.56
CA VAL A 51 11.10 -0.08 1.79
C VAL A 51 9.63 -0.46 1.85
N GLU A 52 9.21 -0.91 3.02
CA GLU A 52 7.82 -1.30 3.32
C GLU A 52 7.37 -0.75 4.67
N ASN A 53 6.16 -0.20 4.73
CA ASN A 53 5.58 0.22 6.00
C ASN A 53 5.04 -0.99 6.78
N MET A 54 5.43 -1.14 8.05
CA MET A 54 4.92 -2.19 8.94
C MET A 54 3.91 -1.69 9.99
N THR A 55 3.52 -0.41 9.91
CA THR A 55 2.64 0.20 10.92
C THR A 55 1.26 0.46 10.35
N GLU A 56 0.24 0.11 11.12
CA GLU A 56 -1.14 0.54 10.86
C GLU A 56 -1.27 2.04 11.17
N VAL A 57 -1.54 2.84 10.14
CA VAL A 57 -1.66 4.30 10.26
C VAL A 57 -3.12 4.69 10.25
N ASN A 58 -3.62 5.23 11.37
CA ASN A 58 -4.93 5.87 11.39
C ASN A 58 -4.83 7.26 10.74
N THR A 59 -5.37 7.40 9.52
CA THR A 59 -5.28 8.65 8.78
C THR A 59 -6.04 9.81 9.42
N ASP A 60 -7.05 9.54 10.25
CA ASP A 60 -7.89 10.58 10.85
C ASP A 60 -7.13 11.42 11.87
N GLN A 61 -6.07 10.86 12.46
CA GLN A 61 -5.16 11.58 13.36
C GLN A 61 -4.36 12.70 12.65
N PHE A 62 -4.29 12.65 11.32
CA PHE A 62 -3.47 13.55 10.52
C PHE A 62 -4.28 14.41 9.52
N ARG A 63 -5.61 14.32 9.60
CA ARG A 63 -6.53 15.07 8.75
C ARG A 63 -7.21 16.15 9.56
N THR A 64 -7.28 17.35 9.01
CA THR A 64 -8.10 18.43 9.58
C THR A 64 -9.29 18.68 8.67
N THR A 65 -10.48 18.80 9.28
CA THR A 65 -11.71 19.15 8.55
C THR A 65 -11.91 20.65 8.60
N ARG A 66 -12.27 21.26 7.47
CA ARG A 66 -12.63 22.68 7.40
C ARG A 66 -14.12 22.79 7.20
N THR A 67 -14.83 23.36 8.16
CA THR A 67 -16.29 23.49 8.09
C THR A 67 -16.73 24.77 7.36
N ASP A 68 -15.86 25.78 7.28
CA ASP A 68 -16.12 27.10 6.69
C ASP A 68 -15.21 27.44 5.49
N GLY A 69 -14.31 26.52 5.12
CA GLY A 69 -13.28 26.71 4.09
C GLY A 69 -12.16 27.70 4.44
N LYS A 70 -12.23 28.40 5.57
CA LYS A 70 -11.33 29.51 5.93
C LYS A 70 -10.37 29.16 7.05
N THR A 71 -10.74 28.28 7.97
CA THR A 71 -9.89 27.93 9.13
C THR A 71 -9.46 26.46 9.08
N SER A 72 -8.22 26.14 9.45
CA SER A 72 -7.69 24.77 9.50
C SER A 72 -6.60 24.68 10.57
N SER A 73 -6.62 23.62 11.37
CA SER A 73 -5.59 23.26 12.34
C SER A 73 -4.41 22.49 11.71
N GLN A 74 -4.24 22.49 10.39
CA GLN A 74 -3.14 21.74 9.74
C GLN A 74 -1.75 22.15 10.24
N ARG A 75 -1.62 23.37 10.77
CA ARG A 75 -0.39 23.86 11.41
C ARG A 75 -0.08 23.20 12.76
N GLU A 76 -1.08 22.63 13.42
CA GLU A 76 -0.94 21.92 14.70
C GLU A 76 -0.53 20.46 14.50
N VAL A 77 -0.80 19.88 13.31
CA VAL A 77 -0.34 18.54 12.95
C VAL A 77 1.15 18.60 12.57
N SER A 78 2.02 18.08 13.43
CA SER A 78 3.46 18.09 13.17
C SER A 78 3.85 17.04 12.12
N ARG A 79 4.71 17.42 11.19
CA ARG A 79 5.32 16.47 10.22
C ARG A 79 6.16 15.40 10.91
N SER A 80 6.64 15.62 12.13
CA SER A 80 7.36 14.60 12.89
C SER A 80 6.45 13.47 13.36
N GLU A 81 5.17 13.74 13.61
CA GLU A 81 4.17 12.74 14.04
C GLU A 81 3.72 11.84 12.89
N LEU A 82 3.88 12.31 11.65
CA LEU A 82 3.66 11.50 10.43
C LEU A 82 4.77 10.47 10.19
N LYS A 83 5.91 10.58 10.86
CA LYS A 83 7.02 9.64 10.64
C LYS A 83 6.66 8.29 11.23
N VAL A 84 6.56 7.30 10.37
CA VAL A 84 6.46 5.92 10.81
C VAL A 84 7.85 5.42 11.21
N ASN A 85 7.99 4.99 12.46
CA ASN A 85 9.27 4.49 12.98
C ASN A 85 9.46 2.98 12.75
N ASN A 86 8.39 2.24 12.46
CA ASN A 86 8.43 0.79 12.22
C ASN A 86 8.16 0.49 10.75
N PHE A 87 9.24 0.33 9.99
CA PHE A 87 9.24 -0.01 8.57
C PHE A 87 10.40 -0.98 8.28
N ASP A 88 10.21 -1.85 7.31
CA ASP A 88 11.26 -2.75 6.82
C ASP A 88 12.07 -2.06 5.73
N GLU A 89 13.39 -2.19 5.81
CA GLU A 89 14.34 -1.66 4.82
C GLU A 89 15.32 -2.75 4.39
N ALA A 90 15.25 -3.17 3.13
CA ALA A 90 16.24 -4.04 2.52
C ALA A 90 17.22 -3.22 1.66
N LYS A 91 18.51 -3.52 1.77
CA LYS A 91 19.55 -2.88 0.96
C LYS A 91 19.53 -3.42 -0.46
N LEU A 92 19.56 -2.51 -1.43
CA LEU A 92 19.77 -2.83 -2.84
C LEU A 92 21.11 -2.24 -3.31
N LEU A 93 21.61 -2.76 -4.42
CA LEU A 93 22.83 -2.30 -5.06
C LEU A 93 22.54 -1.10 -5.96
N ASN A 94 23.48 -0.16 -6.07
CA ASN A 94 23.35 0.94 -7.03
C ASN A 94 23.61 0.40 -8.43
N PHE A 95 22.69 0.58 -9.37
CA PHE A 95 22.90 0.12 -10.74
C PHE A 95 23.74 1.08 -11.59
N PHE A 96 24.11 2.26 -11.07
CA PHE A 96 24.97 3.22 -11.78
C PHE A 96 26.20 3.59 -10.94
N SER A 97 27.30 3.88 -11.62
CA SER A 97 28.58 4.27 -11.04
C SER A 97 29.31 5.26 -11.94
N GLY A 98 30.48 5.75 -11.53
CA GLY A 98 31.30 6.64 -12.36
C GLY A 98 31.78 6.03 -13.69
N VAL A 99 31.71 4.69 -13.84
CA VAL A 99 32.07 3.98 -15.09
C VAL A 99 30.85 3.61 -15.94
N GLY A 100 29.63 3.91 -15.47
CA GLY A 100 28.38 3.58 -16.15
C GLY A 100 27.50 2.58 -15.40
N ILE A 101 26.60 1.94 -16.15
CA ILE A 101 25.57 1.02 -15.64
C ILE A 101 26.20 -0.33 -15.25
N ASN A 102 25.83 -0.84 -14.09
CA ASN A 102 26.18 -2.15 -13.57
C ASN A 102 24.99 -3.11 -13.70
N PHE A 103 24.95 -3.89 -14.77
CA PHE A 103 23.88 -4.86 -15.03
C PHE A 103 23.83 -6.03 -14.04
N GLN A 104 24.95 -6.40 -13.42
CA GLN A 104 24.98 -7.43 -12.39
C GLN A 104 24.24 -6.96 -11.13
N ASN A 105 24.39 -5.69 -10.78
CA ASN A 105 23.66 -5.08 -9.68
C ASN A 105 22.15 -5.07 -9.96
N ILE A 106 21.75 -4.75 -11.20
CA ILE A 106 20.33 -4.82 -11.63
C ILE A 106 19.79 -6.24 -11.43
N ALA A 107 20.45 -7.25 -12.00
CA ALA A 107 20.00 -8.63 -11.88
C ALA A 107 19.92 -9.11 -10.43
N SER A 108 20.83 -8.63 -9.58
CA SER A 108 20.84 -8.94 -8.14
C SER A 108 19.69 -8.24 -7.40
N ASN A 109 19.38 -7.00 -7.75
CA ASN A 109 18.22 -6.28 -7.24
C ASN A 109 16.92 -6.97 -7.69
N ASP A 110 16.82 -7.39 -8.94
CA ASP A 110 15.66 -8.10 -9.49
C ASP A 110 15.39 -9.40 -8.73
N ALA A 111 16.45 -10.16 -8.38
CA ALA A 111 16.32 -11.36 -7.57
C ALA A 111 15.76 -11.06 -6.17
N MET A 112 16.22 -9.99 -5.52
CA MET A 112 15.73 -9.56 -4.21
C MET A 112 14.27 -9.06 -4.27
N ILE A 113 13.94 -8.28 -5.29
CA ILE A 113 12.58 -7.78 -5.53
C ILE A 113 11.64 -8.96 -5.80
N GLY A 114 12.02 -9.88 -6.70
CA GLY A 114 11.26 -11.07 -7.02
C GLY A 114 11.02 -11.97 -5.80
N ALA A 115 12.04 -12.17 -4.96
CA ALA A 115 11.89 -12.90 -3.70
C ALA A 115 10.81 -12.27 -2.81
N ARG A 116 10.82 -10.95 -2.66
CA ARG A 116 9.82 -10.26 -1.83
C ARG A 116 8.40 -10.31 -2.41
N ILE A 117 8.27 -10.24 -3.73
CA ILE A 117 6.98 -10.43 -4.41
C ILE A 117 6.43 -11.83 -4.09
N MET A 118 7.25 -12.87 -4.22
CA MET A 118 6.83 -14.24 -3.92
C MET A 118 6.45 -14.44 -2.45
N GLU A 119 7.17 -13.81 -1.52
CA GLU A 119 6.79 -13.81 -0.09
C GLU A 119 5.40 -13.21 0.12
N LEU A 120 5.12 -12.02 -0.45
CA LEU A 120 3.80 -11.39 -0.35
C LEU A 120 2.70 -12.24 -0.98
N GLU A 121 2.97 -12.88 -2.12
CA GLU A 121 2.05 -13.83 -2.74
C GLU A 121 1.76 -15.03 -1.83
N SER A 122 2.79 -15.57 -1.15
CA SER A 122 2.62 -16.64 -0.16
C SER A 122 1.81 -16.21 1.07
N GLU A 123 1.83 -14.92 1.41
CA GLU A 123 0.99 -14.30 2.45
C GLU A 123 -0.45 -14.01 1.98
N GLY A 124 -0.79 -14.36 0.73
CA GLY A 124 -2.11 -14.21 0.13
C GLY A 124 -2.37 -12.83 -0.48
N TYR A 125 -1.34 -11.99 -0.63
CA TYR A 125 -1.45 -10.74 -1.38
C TYR A 125 -1.32 -10.99 -2.88
N SER A 126 -1.96 -10.15 -3.68
CA SER A 126 -1.78 -10.14 -5.13
C SER A 126 -1.34 -8.75 -5.59
N LEU A 127 -0.39 -8.70 -6.52
CA LEU A 127 0.04 -7.46 -7.14
C LEU A 127 -1.14 -6.86 -7.93
N ALA A 128 -1.49 -5.62 -7.62
CA ALA A 128 -2.61 -4.90 -8.22
C ALA A 128 -2.14 -3.83 -9.20
N TYR A 129 -1.14 -3.03 -8.81
CA TYR A 129 -0.64 -1.91 -9.60
C TYR A 129 0.86 -1.75 -9.45
N VAL A 130 1.52 -1.26 -10.50
CA VAL A 130 2.91 -0.81 -10.46
C VAL A 130 2.98 0.58 -11.06
N THR A 131 3.69 1.49 -10.42
CA THR A 131 4.00 2.81 -10.97
C THR A 131 5.45 3.14 -10.71
N SER A 132 6.10 3.77 -11.69
CA SER A 132 7.47 4.26 -11.55
C SER A 132 7.52 5.76 -11.78
N GLY A 133 8.48 6.41 -11.13
CA GLY A 133 8.78 7.82 -11.29
C GLY A 133 10.28 8.04 -11.29
N VAL A 134 10.72 9.15 -11.88
CA VAL A 134 12.11 9.57 -11.92
C VAL A 134 12.19 10.98 -11.39
N GLU A 135 13.12 11.21 -10.47
CA GLU A 135 13.58 12.53 -10.11
C GLU A 135 14.98 12.71 -10.70
N SER A 136 15.13 13.72 -11.55
CA SER A 136 16.37 14.10 -12.20
C SER A 136 16.40 15.61 -12.37
N HIS A 137 17.55 16.23 -12.13
CA HIS A 137 17.75 17.64 -12.36
C HIS A 137 18.10 17.87 -13.83
N ALA A 138 17.12 18.02 -14.74
CA ALA A 138 17.31 18.01 -16.21
C ALA A 138 18.21 19.09 -16.88
N GLY A 139 19.18 19.66 -16.17
CA GLY A 139 20.25 20.52 -16.71
C GLY A 139 21.37 19.73 -17.37
N THR A 140 22.20 20.42 -18.16
CA THR A 140 23.35 19.83 -18.87
C THR A 140 24.46 19.30 -17.96
N GLU A 141 24.40 19.62 -16.66
CA GLU A 141 25.33 19.15 -15.64
C GLU A 141 24.73 18.05 -14.75
N ASP A 142 23.57 17.48 -15.11
CA ASP A 142 22.95 16.44 -14.28
C ASP A 142 23.75 15.14 -14.32
N GLY A 143 24.29 14.78 -13.15
CA GLY A 143 24.91 13.48 -12.93
C GLY A 143 24.12 12.62 -11.94
N THR A 144 22.97 13.09 -11.43
CA THR A 144 22.28 12.47 -10.30
C THR A 144 20.82 12.18 -10.61
N GLY A 145 20.25 11.24 -9.87
CA GLY A 145 18.84 10.94 -10.01
C GLY A 145 18.42 9.79 -9.13
N LEU A 146 17.10 9.69 -8.97
CA LEU A 146 16.43 8.66 -8.21
C LEU A 146 15.32 8.06 -9.06
N PHE A 147 15.35 6.74 -9.18
CA PHE A 147 14.25 5.96 -9.69
C PHE A 147 13.44 5.45 -8.50
N ILE A 148 12.13 5.67 -8.54
CA ILE A 148 11.22 5.15 -7.52
C ILE A 148 10.16 4.30 -8.20
N THR A 149 10.02 3.05 -7.77
CA THR A 149 8.97 2.14 -8.21
C THR A 149 8.12 1.76 -7.00
N ARG A 150 6.80 1.93 -7.11
CA ARG A 150 5.83 1.50 -6.10
C ARG A 150 4.98 0.37 -6.65
N MET A 151 5.01 -0.74 -5.95
CA MET A 151 4.19 -1.91 -6.21
C MET A 151 3.10 -2.00 -5.14
N PHE A 152 1.85 -2.02 -5.58
CA PHE A 152 0.67 -2.05 -4.72
C PHE A 152 0.11 -3.46 -4.69
N PHE A 153 0.09 -4.03 -3.50
CA PHE A 153 -0.42 -5.37 -3.24
C PHE A 153 -1.75 -5.25 -2.50
N LYS A 154 -2.70 -6.12 -2.84
CA LYS A 154 -3.97 -6.22 -2.14
C LYS A 154 -4.25 -7.65 -1.71
N ARG A 155 -4.86 -7.80 -0.54
CA ARG A 155 -5.44 -9.06 -0.05
C ARG A 155 -6.88 -8.81 0.34
N THR A 156 -7.80 -9.57 -0.24
CA THR A 156 -9.22 -9.45 0.08
C THR A 156 -9.54 -10.31 1.30
N THR A 157 -10.10 -9.68 2.34
CA THR A 157 -10.58 -10.33 3.56
C THR A 157 -12.09 -10.08 3.72
N LEU A 158 -12.79 -10.96 4.45
CA LEU A 158 -14.21 -10.77 4.78
C LEU A 158 -14.28 -10.10 6.15
N GLN A 159 -14.99 -8.98 6.24
CA GLN A 159 -15.15 -8.19 7.48
C GLN A 159 -16.54 -8.36 8.08
#